data_AF-A0A2D6E6T8-F1
#
_entry.id   AF-A0A2D6E6T8-F1
#
_cell.length_a   1.000
_cell.length_b   1.000
_cell.length_c   1.000
_cell.angle_alpha   90.00
_cell.angle_beta   90.00
_cell.angle_gamma   90.00
#
_symmetry.space_group_name_H-M   'P 1'
#
loop_
_entity.id
_entity.type
_entity.pdbx_description
1 polymer ?
#
loop_
_entity_poly.entity_id
_entity_poly.type
_entity_poly.pdbx_seq_one_letter_code
_entity_poly.pdbx_strand_id
1 'polypeptide(L)'
;MASVRATARWASIQRKISNSRKLNQRLEAVAKRKFDKIKNRLINNFDNHPVTQELVGGSSASNITDSLGGYGNLFSFIGFPEGSSPTSEVRALLETSVKLKVNKKNKREKNSIEKEISITIPTAKDFSTIGRMPYEGGNSWIEMIERGISSFNNYMHKKTSASRSGAGIQIKGKIRTESSKPTRYMTELLDKFKKELRSR
;
A
#
# COMPACT_ATOMS: atom_id res chain seq x y z
N MET A 1 13.40 67.15 11.60
CA MET A 1 13.10 65.96 10.77
C MET A 1 11.73 65.44 11.16
N ALA A 2 10.77 65.38 10.24
CA ALA A 2 9.46 64.80 10.48
C ALA A 2 9.46 63.31 10.06
N SER A 3 9.00 62.40 10.91
CA SER A 3 8.80 60.98 10.57
C SER A 3 7.33 60.62 10.62
N VAL A 4 6.81 60.00 9.57
CA VAL A 4 5.46 59.42 9.53
C VAL A 4 5.54 57.96 9.99
N ARG A 5 4.80 57.61 11.04
CA ARG A 5 4.65 56.22 11.49
C ARG A 5 3.38 55.63 10.88
N ALA A 6 3.53 54.58 10.09
CA ALA A 6 2.42 53.74 9.65
C ALA A 6 2.35 52.48 10.52
N THR A 7 1.18 52.14 11.05
CA THR A 7 0.96 50.91 11.80
C THR A 7 0.00 49.99 11.03
N ALA A 8 0.28 48.69 11.05
CA ALA A 8 -0.58 47.69 10.41
C ALA A 8 -0.97 46.59 11.41
N ARG A 9 -2.25 46.23 11.43
CA ARG A 9 -2.76 45.16 12.30
C ARG A 9 -2.38 43.80 11.72
N TRP A 10 -1.55 43.04 12.43
CA TRP A 10 -1.08 41.71 12.02
C TRP A 10 -2.20 40.77 11.59
N ALA A 11 -3.31 40.73 12.34
CA ALA A 11 -4.47 39.90 12.01
C ALA A 11 -5.10 40.23 10.63
N SER A 12 -5.07 41.50 10.22
CA SER A 12 -5.58 41.94 8.91
C SER A 12 -4.64 41.52 7.77
N ILE A 13 -3.32 41.62 8.00
CA ILE A 13 -2.28 41.16 7.08
C ILE A 13 -2.39 39.64 6.90
N GLN A 14 -2.44 38.87 7.99
CA GLN A 14 -2.57 37.41 7.96
C GLN A 14 -3.82 36.97 7.16
N ARG A 15 -4.96 37.64 7.34
CA ARG A 15 -6.20 37.35 6.59
C ARG A 15 -6.05 37.58 5.09
N LYS A 16 -5.42 38.68 4.68
CA LYS A 16 -5.19 38.97 3.25
C LYS A 16 -4.21 37.97 2.63
N ILE A 17 -3.11 37.70 3.34
CA ILE A 17 -2.08 36.76 2.89
C ILE A 17 -2.65 35.33 2.81
N SER A 18 -3.44 34.89 3.80
CA SER A 18 -4.04 33.55 3.82
C SER A 18 -4.99 33.31 2.66
N ASN A 19 -5.65 34.34 2.15
CA ASN A 19 -6.55 34.22 1.00
C ASN A 19 -5.86 34.53 -0.33
N SER A 20 -4.56 34.84 -0.32
CA SER A 20 -3.85 35.17 -1.54
C SER A 20 -3.70 33.95 -2.44
N ARG A 21 -4.01 34.12 -3.73
CA ARG A 21 -3.88 33.08 -4.75
C ARG A 21 -2.45 32.54 -4.82
N LYS A 22 -1.47 33.44 -4.77
CA LYS A 22 -0.03 33.10 -4.86
C LYS A 22 0.43 32.24 -3.69
N LEU A 23 0.01 32.53 -2.46
CA LEU A 23 0.29 31.67 -1.30
C LEU A 23 -0.37 30.30 -1.48
N ASN A 24 -1.66 30.29 -1.83
CA ASN A 24 -2.41 29.04 -2.02
C ASN A 24 -1.76 28.12 -3.05
N GLN A 25 -1.37 28.65 -4.20
CA GLN A 25 -0.66 27.90 -5.24
C GLN A 25 0.69 27.37 -4.75
N ARG A 26 1.44 28.18 -4.00
CA ARG A 26 2.74 27.76 -3.45
C ARG A 26 2.58 26.64 -2.41
N LEU A 27 1.63 26.77 -1.48
CA LEU A 27 1.34 25.75 -0.48
C LEU A 27 0.88 24.44 -1.13
N GLU A 28 0.01 24.53 -2.15
CA GLU A 28 -0.43 23.37 -2.94
C GLU A 28 0.72 22.70 -3.69
N ALA A 29 1.61 23.47 -4.32
CA ALA A 29 2.76 22.92 -5.02
C ALA A 29 3.74 22.20 -4.07
N VAL A 30 4.01 22.78 -2.90
CA VAL A 30 4.86 22.16 -1.87
C VAL A 30 4.21 20.86 -1.36
N ALA A 31 2.93 20.91 -1.03
CA ALA A 31 2.15 19.76 -0.62
C ALA A 31 2.17 18.63 -1.65
N LYS A 32 1.89 18.97 -2.92
CA LYS A 32 1.88 18.01 -4.03
C LYS A 32 3.25 17.37 -4.21
N ARG A 33 4.33 18.15 -4.21
CA ARG A 33 5.70 17.61 -4.33
C ARG A 33 6.03 16.63 -3.19
N LYS A 34 5.69 16.99 -1.94
CA LYS A 34 5.92 16.10 -0.79
C LYS A 34 5.08 14.82 -0.91
N PHE A 35 3.81 14.96 -1.27
CA PHE A 35 2.90 13.84 -1.49
C PHE A 35 3.37 12.90 -2.60
N ASP A 36 3.71 13.42 -3.79
CA ASP A 36 4.17 12.61 -4.93
C ASP A 36 5.43 11.82 -4.55
N LYS A 37 6.37 12.44 -3.84
CA LYS A 37 7.59 11.76 -3.34
C LYS A 37 7.25 10.59 -2.41
N ILE A 38 6.34 10.80 -1.45
CA ILE A 38 5.93 9.75 -0.50
C ILE A 38 5.13 8.66 -1.20
N LYS A 39 4.25 9.02 -2.16
CA LYS A 39 3.51 8.06 -2.98
C LYS A 39 4.43 7.19 -3.82
N ASN A 40 5.43 7.77 -4.48
CA ASN A 40 6.41 6.99 -5.25
C ASN A 40 7.19 6.01 -4.36
N ARG A 41 7.49 6.39 -3.11
CA ARG A 41 8.08 5.46 -2.14
C ARG A 41 7.13 4.33 -1.75
N LEU A 42 5.83 4.59 -1.59
CA LEU A 42 4.84 3.54 -1.36
C LEU A 42 4.84 2.52 -2.51
N ILE A 43 4.82 2.99 -3.76
CA ILE A 43 4.88 2.11 -4.93
C ILE A 43 6.20 1.34 -4.98
N ASN A 44 7.33 2.01 -4.74
CA ASN A 44 8.62 1.31 -4.69
C ASN A 44 8.69 0.30 -3.54
N ASN A 45 8.15 0.62 -2.36
CA ASN A 45 8.11 -0.31 -1.23
C ASN A 45 7.23 -1.52 -1.55
N PHE A 46 6.11 -1.31 -2.26
CA PHE A 46 5.27 -2.38 -2.77
C PHE A 46 6.05 -3.25 -3.75
N ASP A 47 6.63 -2.66 -4.80
CA ASP A 47 7.37 -3.39 -5.83
C ASP A 47 8.51 -4.22 -5.21
N ASN A 48 9.21 -3.68 -4.21
CA ASN A 48 10.33 -4.36 -3.54
C ASN A 48 9.94 -5.25 -2.34
N HIS A 49 8.65 -5.36 -2.01
CA HIS A 49 8.24 -6.14 -0.86
C HIS A 49 8.48 -7.65 -1.13
N PRO A 50 8.99 -8.44 -0.16
CA PRO A 50 9.26 -9.86 -0.37
C PRO A 50 8.04 -10.64 -0.87
N VAL A 51 6.85 -10.37 -0.33
CA VAL A 51 5.59 -10.97 -0.84
C VAL A 51 5.34 -10.63 -2.31
N THR A 52 5.56 -9.38 -2.73
CA THR A 52 5.35 -8.95 -4.11
C THR A 52 6.34 -9.64 -5.05
N GLN A 53 7.62 -9.67 -4.67
CA GLN A 53 8.66 -10.32 -5.44
C GLN A 53 8.42 -11.83 -5.60
N GLU A 54 7.99 -12.50 -4.54
CA GLU A 54 7.64 -13.93 -4.57
C GLU A 54 6.45 -14.22 -5.49
N LEU A 55 5.42 -13.38 -5.47
CA LEU A 55 4.25 -13.53 -6.34
C LEU A 55 4.57 -13.19 -7.81
N VAL A 56 5.42 -12.19 -8.06
CA VAL A 56 5.84 -11.81 -9.42
C VAL A 56 6.69 -12.90 -10.07
N GLY A 57 7.52 -13.60 -9.30
CA GLY A 57 8.34 -14.71 -9.82
C GLY A 57 7.55 -15.98 -10.16
N GLY A 58 6.23 -15.99 -9.94
CA GLY A 58 5.34 -17.09 -10.31
C GLY A 58 5.64 -18.39 -9.56
N SER A 59 5.25 -19.52 -10.15
CA SER A 59 5.45 -20.84 -9.56
C SER A 59 6.92 -21.27 -9.49
N SER A 60 7.82 -20.57 -10.20
CA SER A 60 9.27 -20.80 -10.17
C SER A 60 10.02 -20.01 -9.09
N ALA A 61 9.36 -19.07 -8.41
CA ALA A 61 9.98 -18.26 -7.37
C ALA A 61 10.42 -19.10 -6.17
N SER A 62 11.45 -18.64 -5.46
CA SER A 62 11.81 -19.19 -4.15
C SER A 62 10.91 -18.60 -3.06
N ASN A 63 10.65 -19.34 -1.98
CA ASN A 63 9.91 -18.85 -0.80
C ASN A 63 10.76 -17.87 0.03
N ILE A 64 10.95 -16.66 -0.49
CA ILE A 64 11.76 -15.61 0.15
C ILE A 64 11.10 -15.00 1.40
N THR A 65 9.79 -15.15 1.54
CA THR A 65 9.04 -14.71 2.73
C THR A 65 9.15 -15.68 3.90
N ASP A 66 9.68 -16.90 3.68
CA ASP A 66 9.62 -18.03 4.62
C ASP A 66 8.20 -18.34 5.13
N SER A 67 7.17 -17.90 4.40
CA SER A 67 5.77 -18.09 4.78
C SER A 67 5.36 -19.57 4.75
N LEU A 68 6.15 -20.41 4.06
CA LEU A 68 5.91 -21.83 3.84
C LEU A 68 7.10 -22.69 4.31
N GLY A 69 7.87 -22.22 5.31
CA GLY A 69 8.99 -22.98 5.88
C GLY A 69 10.05 -23.38 4.85
N GLY A 70 10.28 -22.51 3.86
CA GLY A 70 11.22 -22.75 2.75
C GLY A 70 10.73 -23.74 1.67
N TYR A 71 9.48 -24.22 1.72
CA TYR A 71 8.96 -25.20 0.77
C TYR A 71 7.94 -24.61 -0.23
N GLY A 72 8.29 -24.65 -1.52
CA GLY A 72 7.47 -24.11 -2.60
C GLY A 72 7.52 -22.58 -2.67
N ASN A 73 6.38 -21.92 -2.92
CA ASN A 73 6.20 -20.47 -2.85
C ASN A 73 4.71 -20.10 -2.74
N LEU A 74 4.42 -18.86 -2.39
CA LEU A 74 3.09 -18.28 -2.25
C LEU A 74 2.27 -18.39 -3.54
N PHE A 75 2.88 -18.18 -4.71
CA PHE A 75 2.14 -18.18 -5.98
C PHE A 75 1.49 -19.53 -6.27
N SER A 76 2.29 -20.59 -6.18
CA SER A 76 1.86 -21.96 -6.42
C SER A 76 0.98 -22.50 -5.30
N PHE A 77 1.22 -22.07 -4.06
CA PHE A 77 0.40 -22.46 -2.92
C PHE A 77 -1.00 -21.84 -2.93
N ILE A 78 -1.11 -20.55 -3.24
CA ILE A 78 -2.40 -19.84 -3.46
C ILE A 78 -3.06 -20.29 -4.76
N GLY A 79 -2.35 -21.01 -5.63
CA GLY A 79 -2.91 -21.62 -6.84
C GLY A 79 -3.29 -20.61 -7.92
N PHE A 80 -2.53 -19.53 -8.06
CA PHE A 80 -2.70 -18.59 -9.16
C PHE A 80 -2.45 -19.29 -10.51
N PRO A 81 -3.22 -18.97 -11.57
CA PRO A 81 -2.96 -19.50 -12.90
C PRO A 81 -1.54 -19.15 -13.38
N GLU A 82 -0.89 -20.08 -14.08
CA GLU A 82 0.41 -19.81 -14.71
C GLU A 82 0.32 -18.58 -15.65
N GLY A 83 1.33 -17.71 -15.60
CA GLY A 83 1.37 -16.46 -16.36
C GLY A 83 0.45 -15.34 -15.83
N SER A 84 -0.36 -15.58 -14.79
CA SER A 84 -1.14 -14.52 -14.15
C SER A 84 -0.27 -13.58 -13.32
N SER A 85 -0.72 -12.34 -13.16
CA SER A 85 -0.01 -11.29 -12.41
C SER A 85 -0.91 -10.73 -11.30
N PRO A 86 -1.15 -11.47 -10.20
CA PRO A 86 -2.10 -11.06 -9.15
C PRO A 86 -1.73 -9.74 -8.45
N THR A 87 -0.46 -9.34 -8.51
CA THR A 87 0.04 -8.09 -7.92
C THR A 87 -0.26 -6.85 -8.78
N SER A 88 -0.58 -7.00 -10.06
CA SER A 88 -0.78 -5.85 -10.97
C SER A 88 -2.02 -5.03 -10.59
N GLU A 89 -3.11 -5.70 -10.21
CA GLU A 89 -4.34 -5.04 -9.76
C GLU A 89 -4.12 -4.28 -8.44
N VAL A 90 -3.30 -4.85 -7.54
CA VAL A 90 -2.93 -4.20 -6.28
C VAL A 90 -2.09 -2.96 -6.54
N ARG A 91 -1.12 -3.06 -7.45
CA ARG A 91 -0.29 -1.92 -7.86
C ARG A 91 -1.14 -0.82 -8.47
N ALA A 92 -2.04 -1.17 -9.40
CA ALA A 92 -2.96 -0.23 -10.03
C ALA A 92 -3.88 0.45 -9.01
N LEU A 93 -4.38 -0.28 -8.00
CA LEU A 93 -5.18 0.29 -6.92
C LEU A 93 -4.36 1.33 -6.12
N LEU A 94 -3.11 1.03 -5.76
CA LEU A 94 -2.24 1.97 -5.05
C LEU A 94 -1.95 3.22 -5.89
N GLU A 95 -1.71 3.06 -7.19
CA GLU A 95 -1.45 4.16 -8.11
C GLU A 95 -2.68 5.05 -8.33
N THR A 96 -3.86 4.45 -8.41
CA THR A 96 -5.08 5.19 -8.78
C THR A 96 -5.81 5.75 -7.56
N SER A 97 -5.89 5.03 -6.44
CA SER A 97 -6.73 5.42 -5.29
C SER A 97 -6.02 6.25 -4.23
N VAL A 98 -4.67 6.26 -4.20
CA VAL A 98 -3.91 7.16 -3.34
C VAL A 98 -3.89 8.56 -3.96
N LYS A 99 -4.75 9.46 -3.46
CA LYS A 99 -4.98 10.80 -4.02
C LYS A 99 -4.86 11.90 -2.97
N LEU A 100 -4.27 13.02 -3.39
CA LEU A 100 -4.23 14.27 -2.63
C LEU A 100 -5.52 15.06 -2.86
N LYS A 101 -6.21 15.44 -1.78
CA LYS A 101 -7.34 16.37 -1.80
C LYS A 101 -6.98 17.63 -1.01
N VAL A 102 -6.85 18.73 -1.73
CA VAL A 102 -6.52 20.02 -1.13
C VAL A 102 -7.80 20.69 -0.61
N ASN A 103 -7.81 21.11 0.66
CA ASN A 103 -8.93 21.85 1.21
C ASN A 103 -8.87 23.33 0.82
N LYS A 104 -10.05 23.95 0.64
CA LYS A 104 -10.18 25.35 0.18
C LYS A 104 -9.78 26.37 1.24
N LYS A 105 -9.79 26.00 2.53
CA LYS A 105 -9.55 26.93 3.64
C LYS A 105 -8.16 26.72 4.23
N ASN A 106 -7.48 27.82 4.50
CA ASN A 106 -6.23 27.83 5.26
C ASN A 106 -6.53 28.03 6.75
N LYS A 107 -5.80 27.29 7.59
CA LYS A 107 -5.78 27.48 9.03
C LYS A 107 -4.79 28.60 9.35
N ARG A 108 -5.23 29.54 10.17
CA ARG A 108 -4.42 30.67 10.62
C ARG A 108 -3.99 30.39 12.05
N GLU A 109 -2.69 30.30 12.26
CA GLU A 109 -2.08 30.14 13.57
C GLU A 109 -1.39 31.46 13.98
N LYS A 110 -0.97 31.56 15.25
CA LYS A 110 -0.37 32.77 15.82
C LYS A 110 0.78 33.32 14.96
N ASN A 111 1.62 32.42 14.42
CA ASN A 111 2.81 32.74 13.62
C ASN A 111 2.91 32.01 12.27
N SER A 112 1.89 31.24 11.86
CA SER A 112 1.93 30.47 10.60
C SER A 112 0.58 30.47 9.88
N ILE A 113 0.63 30.21 8.58
CA ILE A 113 -0.55 29.92 7.77
C ILE A 113 -0.38 28.50 7.25
N GLU A 114 -1.26 27.61 7.66
CA GLU A 114 -1.22 26.20 7.31
C GLU A 114 -2.36 25.87 6.35
N LYS A 115 -2.10 24.95 5.43
CA LYS A 115 -3.12 24.45 4.52
C LYS A 115 -3.46 23.03 4.92
N GLU A 116 -4.72 22.80 5.26
CA GLU A 116 -5.19 21.47 5.55
C GLU A 116 -5.31 20.68 4.24
N ILE A 117 -4.79 19.46 4.27
CA ILE A 117 -4.74 18.58 3.13
C ILE A 117 -5.26 17.23 3.59
N SER A 118 -6.23 16.71 2.86
CA SER A 118 -6.79 15.38 3.08
C SER A 118 -6.19 14.43 2.05
N ILE A 119 -5.91 13.20 2.46
CA ILE A 119 -5.37 12.18 1.56
C ILE A 119 -6.33 11.00 1.59
N THR A 120 -6.74 10.56 0.41
CA THR A 120 -7.51 9.33 0.23
C THR A 120 -6.52 8.17 0.11
N ILE A 121 -6.78 7.10 0.86
CA ILE A 121 -6.04 5.84 0.81
C ILE A 121 -7.01 4.68 0.62
N PRO A 122 -6.61 3.59 -0.07
CA PRO A 122 -7.42 2.39 -0.12
C PRO A 122 -7.67 1.81 1.28
N THR A 123 -8.87 1.25 1.45
CA THR A 123 -9.32 0.56 2.65
C THR A 123 -8.98 -0.92 2.59
N ALA A 124 -9.05 -1.61 3.73
CA ALA A 124 -8.92 -3.07 3.77
C ALA A 124 -9.92 -3.77 2.84
N LYS A 125 -11.14 -3.22 2.72
CA LYS A 125 -12.18 -3.73 1.81
C LYS A 125 -11.80 -3.59 0.34
N ASP A 126 -11.10 -2.52 -0.03
CA ASP A 126 -10.63 -2.33 -1.41
C ASP A 126 -9.63 -3.44 -1.76
N PHE A 127 -8.68 -3.73 -0.87
CA PHE A 127 -7.74 -4.84 -1.02
C PHE A 127 -8.41 -6.21 -1.00
N SER A 128 -9.40 -6.45 -0.14
CA SER A 128 -10.10 -7.74 -0.12
C SER A 128 -10.94 -7.98 -1.36
N THR A 129 -11.40 -6.92 -2.01
CA THR A 129 -12.18 -7.00 -3.25
C THR A 129 -11.31 -7.38 -4.45
N ILE A 130 -10.14 -6.75 -4.60
CA ILE A 130 -9.21 -7.09 -5.69
C ILE A 130 -8.41 -8.36 -5.38
N GLY A 131 -8.16 -8.63 -4.10
CA GLY A 131 -7.34 -9.73 -3.62
C GLY A 131 -8.10 -11.04 -3.50
N ARG A 132 -9.19 -11.25 -4.25
CA ARG A 132 -10.00 -12.48 -4.13
C ARG A 132 -9.18 -13.72 -4.46
N MET A 133 -9.41 -14.79 -3.70
CA MET A 133 -8.77 -16.08 -3.95
C MET A 133 -9.14 -16.61 -5.34
N PRO A 134 -8.22 -17.26 -6.06
CA PRO A 134 -8.45 -17.70 -7.43
C PRO A 134 -9.33 -18.96 -7.53
N TYR A 135 -9.60 -19.68 -6.44
CA TYR A 135 -10.47 -20.87 -6.40
C TYR A 135 -11.40 -20.98 -5.18
N GLU A 136 -11.19 -20.20 -4.12
CA GLU A 136 -12.09 -20.17 -2.96
C GLU A 136 -12.99 -18.94 -3.01
N GLY A 137 -14.30 -19.14 -2.85
CA GLY A 137 -15.22 -18.02 -2.69
C GLY A 137 -15.07 -17.38 -1.31
N GLY A 138 -15.03 -16.04 -1.26
CA GLY A 138 -15.22 -15.27 -0.03
C GLY A 138 -13.95 -14.84 0.73
N ASN A 139 -12.79 -15.45 0.47
CA ASN A 139 -11.52 -15.08 1.11
C ASN A 139 -10.63 -14.21 0.21
N SER A 140 -9.73 -13.43 0.83
CA SER A 140 -8.72 -12.62 0.15
C SER A 140 -7.31 -13.16 0.40
N TRP A 141 -6.54 -13.39 -0.66
CA TRP A 141 -5.15 -13.82 -0.56
C TRP A 141 -4.29 -12.79 0.18
N ILE A 142 -4.60 -11.50 0.03
CA ILE A 142 -3.91 -10.43 0.75
C ILE A 142 -4.14 -10.57 2.25
N GLU A 143 -5.38 -10.82 2.68
CA GLU A 143 -5.69 -11.01 4.09
C GLU A 143 -5.11 -12.32 4.64
N MET A 144 -5.14 -13.40 3.85
CA MET A 144 -4.62 -14.70 4.28
C MET A 144 -3.09 -14.69 4.43
N ILE A 145 -2.36 -13.95 3.59
CA ILE A 145 -0.90 -13.76 3.80
C ILE A 145 -0.63 -13.09 5.15
N GLU A 146 -1.43 -12.09 5.52
CA GLU A 146 -1.24 -11.36 6.78
C GLU A 146 -1.71 -12.12 8.02
N ARG A 147 -2.68 -13.03 7.89
CA ARG A 147 -3.23 -13.84 8.99
C ARG A 147 -2.63 -15.23 9.11
N GLY A 148 -1.93 -15.69 8.07
CA GLY A 148 -1.61 -17.09 7.86
C GLY A 148 -2.66 -17.76 6.98
N ILE A 149 -2.18 -18.57 6.05
CA ILE A 149 -2.98 -19.33 5.10
C ILE A 149 -3.16 -20.75 5.64
N SER A 150 -4.40 -21.22 5.72
CA SER A 150 -4.73 -22.58 6.14
C SER A 150 -4.27 -23.63 5.10
N SER A 151 -4.32 -24.91 5.47
CA SER A 151 -4.05 -26.04 4.57
C SER A 151 -2.63 -26.17 4.02
N PHE A 152 -1.65 -25.45 4.60
CA PHE A 152 -0.24 -25.65 4.25
C PHE A 152 0.26 -27.08 4.53
N ASN A 153 -0.33 -27.75 5.53
CA ASN A 153 -0.04 -29.14 5.86
C ASN A 153 -0.39 -30.15 4.76
N ASN A 154 -1.23 -29.78 3.79
CA ASN A 154 -1.68 -30.61 2.69
C ASN A 154 -1.03 -30.20 1.34
N TYR A 155 -0.17 -29.18 1.36
CA TYR A 155 0.38 -28.58 0.16
C TYR A 155 1.67 -29.26 -0.33
N MET A 156 1.59 -29.97 -1.45
CA MET A 156 2.73 -30.59 -2.11
C MET A 156 3.20 -29.76 -3.32
N HIS A 157 4.41 -29.22 -3.24
CA HIS A 157 5.04 -28.46 -4.31
C HIS A 157 5.72 -29.42 -5.29
N LYS A 158 4.98 -29.78 -6.33
CA LYS A 158 5.44 -30.65 -7.42
C LYS A 158 4.99 -30.06 -8.76
N LYS A 159 5.87 -30.05 -9.75
CA LYS A 159 5.50 -29.70 -11.14
C LYS A 159 4.52 -30.74 -11.67
N THR A 160 3.38 -30.29 -12.17
CA THR A 160 2.33 -31.18 -12.69
C THR A 160 1.33 -30.40 -13.54
N SER A 161 0.88 -31.01 -14.64
CA SER A 161 -0.20 -30.45 -15.47
C SER A 161 -1.55 -30.39 -14.75
N ALA A 162 -1.71 -31.13 -13.66
CA ALA A 162 -2.90 -31.05 -12.81
C ALA A 162 -2.95 -29.76 -11.95
N SER A 163 -1.87 -28.98 -11.92
CA SER A 163 -1.82 -27.71 -11.17
C SER A 163 -2.14 -26.52 -12.07
N ARG A 164 -2.97 -25.61 -11.55
CA ARG A 164 -3.30 -24.35 -12.22
C ARG A 164 -2.09 -23.44 -12.42
N SER A 165 -1.12 -23.51 -11.51
CA SER A 165 0.07 -22.65 -11.53
C SER A 165 1.27 -23.28 -12.25
N GLY A 166 1.10 -24.51 -12.76
CA GLY A 166 2.19 -25.36 -13.26
C GLY A 166 2.94 -26.11 -12.15
N ALA A 167 2.77 -25.72 -10.88
CA ALA A 167 3.31 -26.44 -9.72
C ALA A 167 2.41 -26.34 -8.49
N GLY A 168 2.50 -27.31 -7.58
CA GLY A 168 1.75 -27.24 -6.32
C GLY A 168 0.35 -27.82 -6.43
N ILE A 169 0.04 -28.78 -5.57
CA ILE A 169 -1.28 -29.40 -5.44
C ILE A 169 -1.62 -29.62 -3.96
N GLN A 170 -2.91 -29.56 -3.64
CA GLN A 170 -3.44 -29.95 -2.33
C GLN A 170 -3.77 -31.44 -2.33
N ILE A 171 -3.25 -32.18 -1.35
CA ILE A 171 -3.52 -33.62 -1.21
C ILE A 171 -4.43 -33.90 -0.01
N LYS A 172 -5.11 -35.05 0.00
CA LYS A 172 -6.06 -35.42 1.08
C LYS A 172 -5.39 -35.75 2.42
N GLY A 173 -4.07 -35.94 2.46
CA GLY A 173 -3.32 -36.29 3.67
C GLY A 173 -2.41 -35.16 4.15
N LYS A 174 -2.17 -35.11 5.47
CA LYS A 174 -1.18 -34.19 6.05
C LYS A 174 0.22 -34.72 5.74
N ILE A 175 1.03 -33.90 5.08
CA ILE A 175 2.45 -34.20 4.78
C ILE A 175 3.42 -33.47 5.71
N ARG A 176 2.92 -32.51 6.50
CA ARG A 176 3.70 -31.80 7.51
C ARG A 176 2.79 -31.33 8.66
N THR A 177 3.41 -31.07 9.80
CA THR A 177 2.74 -30.57 11.02
C THR A 177 2.71 -29.05 11.09
N GLU A 178 3.62 -28.39 10.38
CA GLU A 178 3.78 -26.94 10.41
C GLU A 178 2.64 -26.20 9.70
N SER A 179 2.26 -25.05 10.25
CA SER A 179 1.36 -24.08 9.62
C SER A 179 2.16 -23.05 8.82
N SER A 180 1.49 -22.37 7.89
CA SER A 180 2.10 -21.21 7.23
C SER A 180 2.38 -20.09 8.26
N LYS A 181 3.43 -19.30 8.02
CA LYS A 181 3.80 -18.16 8.86
C LYS A 181 3.12 -16.89 8.32
N PRO A 182 2.36 -16.16 9.16
CA PRO A 182 1.79 -14.88 8.77
C PRO A 182 2.89 -13.87 8.41
N THR A 183 2.72 -13.16 7.30
CA THR A 183 3.67 -12.14 6.83
C THR A 183 2.93 -10.82 6.66
N ARG A 184 3.38 -9.76 7.35
CA ARG A 184 2.79 -8.43 7.17
C ARG A 184 3.06 -7.96 5.74
N TYR A 185 2.06 -7.36 5.09
CA TYR A 185 2.17 -6.95 3.69
C TYR A 185 1.53 -5.58 3.45
N MET A 186 0.25 -5.51 3.11
CA MET A 186 -0.43 -4.23 2.87
C MET A 186 -0.51 -3.39 4.13
N THR A 187 -0.72 -4.01 5.29
CA THR A 187 -0.78 -3.30 6.57
C THR A 187 0.56 -2.63 6.86
N GLU A 188 1.68 -3.31 6.64
CA GLU A 188 3.01 -2.71 6.81
C GLU A 188 3.25 -1.53 5.85
N LEU A 189 2.96 -1.73 4.56
CA LEU A 189 3.16 -0.71 3.53
C LEU A 189 2.34 0.55 3.81
N LEU A 190 1.07 0.39 4.20
CA LEU A 190 0.18 1.51 4.51
C LEU A 190 0.53 2.19 5.83
N ASP A 191 0.99 1.46 6.83
CA ASP A 191 1.46 2.04 8.10
C ASP A 191 2.70 2.89 7.87
N LYS A 192 3.66 2.39 7.08
CA LYS A 192 4.86 3.14 6.68
C LYS A 192 4.48 4.41 5.91
N PHE A 193 3.57 4.30 4.95
CA PHE A 193 3.06 5.45 4.19
C PHE A 193 2.40 6.50 5.09
N LYS A 194 1.50 6.09 6.00
CA LYS A 194 0.85 7.00 6.96
C LYS A 194 1.87 7.68 7.89
N LYS A 195 2.91 6.95 8.31
CA LYS A 195 4.00 7.50 9.14
C LYS A 195 4.79 8.57 8.38
N GLU A 196 5.16 8.32 7.12
CA GLU A 196 5.86 9.30 6.29
C GLU A 196 5.02 10.57 6.05
N LEU A 197 3.71 10.44 5.86
CA LEU A 197 2.80 11.59 5.72
C LEU A 197 2.75 12.48 6.97
N ARG A 198 2.87 11.89 8.16
CA ARG A 198 2.86 12.61 9.45
C ARG A 198 4.22 13.19 9.81
N SER A 199 5.30 12.66 9.24
CA SER A 199 6.66 13.16 9.49
C SER A 199 6.79 14.60 8.98
N ARG A 200 7.27 15.50 9.85
CA ARG A 200 7.43 16.94 9.55
C ARG A 200 8.50 17.14 8.48
#